data_AF-A0A497NTE0-F1
#
_entry.id   AF-A0A497NTE0-F1
#
_cell.length_a   1.000
_cell.length_b   1.000
_cell.length_c   1.000
_cell.angle_alpha   90.00
_cell.angle_beta   90.00
_cell.angle_gamma   90.00
#
_symmetry.space_group_name_H-M   'P 1'
#
loop_
_entity.id
_entity.type
_entity.pdbx_description
1 polymer ?
#
loop_
_entity_poly.entity_id
_entity_poly.type
_entity_poly.pdbx_seq_one_letter_code
_entity_poly.pdbx_strand_id
1 'polypeptide(L)'
;MKEEDKLPQNWIFKKVKALVDFSAELIGVNNLHYPGHPWSIVKLLLLGGWVYVYTTIIPKHFNNYHYVDLLAGSGTTQVKETKDVVPGSPFIPYFLARKPFTKYIYIEKRHDRCEALRQRVSKLIGDKACVLEGDCNEFIESILPEERRSHSLVFIDNEGFDVVWHTIEVILQANTDSLMLFPTSSIMRVAKNERTQSSLDNFFGCKSWRDANDEEESLEIYLQQLKRRFKELRGKEGYVSNVRVGSGQFFYDIVLICKKGPYVRAWEYLKKQLDWKNPEIIKTTLDILKGRATSMDWFLGLQEKVASFEPIRTKKYKETTLDNFNPPSK
;
A
#
# COMPACT_ATOMS: atom_id res chain seq x y z
N MET A 1 -17.22 1.15 -19.62
CA MET A 1 -17.58 1.32 -18.19
C MET A 1 -19.07 1.65 -18.17
N LYS A 2 -19.91 0.84 -17.50
CA LYS A 2 -21.37 1.04 -17.52
C LYS A 2 -21.74 2.27 -16.70
N GLU A 3 -22.86 2.91 -17.00
CA GLU A 3 -23.23 4.20 -16.40
C GLU A 3 -23.47 4.14 -14.88
N GLU A 4 -23.86 2.97 -14.38
CA GLU A 4 -24.03 2.66 -12.94
C GLU A 4 -22.71 2.65 -12.16
N ASP A 5 -21.56 2.42 -12.82
CA ASP A 5 -20.23 2.46 -12.18
C ASP A 5 -19.75 3.91 -11.90
N LYS A 6 -20.55 4.93 -12.26
CA LYS A 6 -20.22 6.35 -12.02
C LYS A 6 -20.55 6.82 -10.60
N LEU A 7 -21.41 6.12 -9.86
CA LEU A 7 -21.73 6.49 -8.47
C LEU A 7 -20.61 6.01 -7.53
N PRO A 8 -19.94 6.91 -6.78
CA PRO A 8 -18.77 6.58 -5.95
C PRO A 8 -19.03 5.46 -4.93
N GLN A 9 -20.23 5.46 -4.32
CA GLN A 9 -20.72 4.43 -3.40
C GLN A 9 -20.77 3.05 -4.03
N ASN A 10 -21.38 2.91 -5.20
CA ASN A 10 -21.56 1.61 -5.85
C ASN A 10 -20.22 0.99 -6.27
N TRP A 11 -19.21 1.82 -6.58
CA TRP A 11 -17.91 1.32 -7.00
C TRP A 11 -17.16 0.60 -5.88
N ILE A 12 -17.05 1.20 -4.69
CA ILE A 12 -16.27 0.59 -3.60
C ILE A 12 -16.95 -0.67 -3.07
N PHE A 13 -18.27 -0.65 -2.90
CA PHE A 13 -19.02 -1.83 -2.50
C PHE A 13 -18.86 -2.97 -3.50
N LYS A 14 -18.88 -2.68 -4.81
CA LYS A 14 -18.62 -3.69 -5.84
C LYS A 14 -17.20 -4.28 -5.76
N LYS A 15 -16.19 -3.46 -5.46
CA LYS A 15 -14.81 -3.93 -5.29
C LYS A 15 -14.63 -4.77 -4.01
N VAL A 16 -15.22 -4.34 -2.90
CA VAL A 16 -15.23 -5.09 -1.65
C VAL A 16 -16.00 -6.39 -1.81
N LYS A 17 -17.17 -6.37 -2.45
CA LYS A 17 -17.93 -7.58 -2.76
C LYS A 17 -17.10 -8.56 -3.58
N ALA A 18 -16.42 -8.09 -4.63
CA ALA A 18 -15.52 -8.95 -5.40
C ALA A 18 -14.42 -9.55 -4.51
N LEU A 19 -13.77 -8.74 -3.67
CA LEU A 19 -12.77 -9.25 -2.71
C LEU A 19 -13.35 -10.36 -1.83
N VAL A 20 -14.55 -10.18 -1.31
CA VAL A 20 -15.23 -11.13 -0.42
C VAL A 20 -15.64 -12.41 -1.17
N ASP A 21 -16.24 -12.28 -2.35
CA ASP A 21 -16.68 -13.41 -3.18
C ASP A 21 -15.49 -14.31 -3.51
N PHE A 22 -14.34 -13.73 -3.85
CA PHE A 22 -13.11 -14.47 -4.15
C PHE A 22 -12.31 -14.87 -2.89
N SER A 23 -12.61 -14.32 -1.71
CA SER A 23 -11.87 -14.63 -0.48
C SER A 23 -12.00 -16.10 -0.10
N ALA A 24 -13.21 -16.66 -0.13
CA ALA A 24 -13.44 -18.06 0.21
C ALA A 24 -12.66 -19.00 -0.72
N GLU A 25 -12.62 -18.64 -2.00
CA GLU A 25 -11.87 -19.39 -3.00
C GLU A 25 -10.36 -19.33 -2.75
N LEU A 26 -9.79 -18.13 -2.51
CA LEU A 26 -8.37 -17.94 -2.20
C LEU A 26 -7.96 -18.67 -0.92
N ILE A 27 -8.83 -18.67 0.09
CA ILE A 27 -8.62 -19.36 1.36
C ILE A 27 -8.58 -20.88 1.12
N GLY A 28 -9.48 -21.41 0.30
CA GLY A 28 -9.56 -22.84 -0.01
C GLY A 28 -8.44 -23.38 -0.91
N VAL A 29 -7.63 -22.53 -1.57
CA VAL A 29 -6.53 -23.00 -2.42
C VAL A 29 -5.45 -23.73 -1.63
N ASN A 30 -5.14 -23.25 -0.43
CA ASN A 30 -4.07 -23.80 0.40
C ASN A 30 -4.37 -23.49 1.88
N ASN A 31 -4.09 -24.42 2.78
CA ASN A 31 -4.38 -24.28 4.22
C ASN A 31 -3.30 -23.49 4.99
N LEU A 32 -2.21 -23.08 4.33
CA LEU A 32 -1.16 -22.28 4.94
C LEU A 32 -1.53 -20.79 4.92
N HIS A 33 -1.79 -20.25 6.11
CA HIS A 33 -2.14 -18.84 6.33
C HIS A 33 -1.09 -18.16 7.22
N TYR A 34 -0.78 -16.89 6.94
CA TYR A 34 0.11 -16.09 7.78
C TYR A 34 -0.56 -15.83 9.14
N PRO A 35 0.09 -16.12 10.27
CA PRO A 35 -0.50 -15.88 11.58
C PRO A 35 -0.42 -14.39 11.95
N GLY A 36 -1.57 -13.73 12.11
CA GLY A 36 -1.65 -12.31 12.46
C GLY A 36 -2.35 -12.03 13.79
N HIS A 37 -2.02 -10.91 14.42
CA HIS A 37 -2.81 -10.29 15.50
C HIS A 37 -3.98 -9.51 14.86
N PRO A 38 -5.07 -9.16 15.58
CA PRO A 38 -6.19 -8.44 14.97
C PRO A 38 -5.78 -7.03 14.50
N TRP A 39 -4.75 -6.44 15.11
CA TRP A 39 -4.14 -5.20 14.60
C TRP A 39 -3.39 -5.39 13.27
N SER A 40 -2.90 -6.59 12.95
CA SER A 40 -2.14 -6.86 11.73
C SER A 40 -2.97 -6.71 10.46
N ILE A 41 -4.31 -6.79 10.54
CA ILE A 41 -5.17 -6.61 9.35
C ILE A 41 -5.55 -5.15 9.10
N VAL A 42 -5.40 -4.26 10.10
CA VAL A 42 -5.82 -2.85 9.97
C VAL A 42 -4.97 -2.09 8.93
N LYS A 43 -3.69 -2.45 8.78
CA LYS A 43 -2.82 -1.91 7.70
C LYS A 43 -3.38 -2.14 6.29
N LEU A 44 -4.20 -3.17 6.10
CA LEU A 44 -4.83 -3.48 4.81
C LEU A 44 -5.87 -2.42 4.41
N LEU A 45 -6.56 -1.80 5.36
CA LEU A 45 -7.46 -0.67 5.06
C LEU A 45 -6.69 0.55 4.55
N LEU A 46 -5.57 0.86 5.20
CA LEU A 46 -4.73 1.98 4.81
C LEU A 46 -4.06 1.74 3.45
N LEU A 47 -3.57 0.51 3.22
CA LEU A 47 -3.09 0.07 1.91
C LEU A 47 -4.19 0.22 0.84
N GLY A 48 -5.41 -0.25 1.11
CA GLY A 48 -6.55 -0.13 0.21
C GLY A 48 -6.90 1.31 -0.15
N GLY A 49 -6.95 2.19 0.84
CA GLY A 49 -7.18 3.62 0.64
C GLY A 49 -6.10 4.27 -0.23
N TRP A 50 -4.83 3.97 0.05
CA TRP A 50 -3.73 4.53 -0.74
C TRP A 50 -3.62 3.93 -2.14
N VAL A 51 -3.92 2.65 -2.33
CA VAL A 51 -4.04 2.01 -3.65
C VAL A 51 -5.05 2.77 -4.51
N TYR A 52 -6.20 3.13 -3.96
CA TYR A 52 -7.20 3.92 -4.69
C TYR A 52 -6.63 5.28 -5.14
N VAL A 53 -5.96 6.01 -4.24
CA VAL A 53 -5.32 7.29 -4.54
C VAL A 53 -4.26 7.11 -5.65
N TYR A 54 -3.35 6.18 -5.45
CA TYR A 54 -2.24 5.87 -6.36
C TYR A 54 -2.76 5.54 -7.77
N THR A 55 -3.69 4.59 -7.88
CA THR A 55 -4.20 4.09 -9.17
C THR A 55 -5.16 5.06 -9.86
N THR A 56 -5.59 6.12 -9.17
CA THR A 56 -6.33 7.23 -9.77
C THR A 56 -5.39 8.25 -10.43
N ILE A 57 -4.19 8.43 -9.86
CA ILE A 57 -3.27 9.52 -10.21
C ILE A 57 -2.13 9.05 -11.10
N ILE A 58 -1.36 8.05 -10.65
CA ILE A 58 -0.14 7.59 -11.32
C ILE A 58 -0.37 7.18 -12.79
N PRO A 59 -1.47 6.48 -13.15
CA PRO A 59 -1.71 6.08 -14.54
C PRO A 59 -1.99 7.25 -15.51
N LYS A 60 -2.07 8.49 -15.02
CA LYS A 60 -2.16 9.71 -15.86
C LYS A 60 -0.78 10.24 -16.28
N HIS A 61 0.27 9.83 -15.57
CA HIS A 61 1.64 10.33 -15.74
C HIS A 61 2.62 9.23 -16.16
N PHE A 62 2.32 7.97 -15.87
CA PHE A 62 3.17 6.80 -16.13
C PHE A 62 2.41 5.76 -16.96
N ASN A 63 3.14 5.05 -17.82
CA ASN A 63 2.58 4.00 -18.66
C ASN A 63 2.58 2.67 -17.93
N ASN A 64 3.68 2.40 -17.23
CA ASN A 64 3.87 1.21 -16.42
C ASN A 64 3.79 1.61 -14.96
N TYR A 65 2.99 0.88 -14.20
CA TYR A 65 2.87 1.06 -12.77
C TYR A 65 2.71 -0.30 -12.11
N HIS A 66 3.66 -0.63 -11.23
CA HIS A 66 3.77 -1.93 -10.58
C HIS A 66 3.30 -1.85 -9.14
N TYR A 67 2.69 -2.93 -8.65
CA TYR A 67 2.58 -3.18 -7.22
C TYR A 67 3.71 -4.13 -6.81
N VAL A 68 4.44 -3.78 -5.75
CA VAL A 68 5.53 -4.58 -5.22
C VAL A 68 5.27 -4.83 -3.73
N ASP A 69 5.20 -6.08 -3.32
CA ASP A 69 5.11 -6.49 -1.91
C ASP A 69 6.39 -7.24 -1.53
N LEU A 70 7.20 -6.65 -0.64
CA LEU A 70 8.52 -7.20 -0.29
C LEU A 70 8.46 -8.37 0.69
N LEU A 71 7.36 -8.50 1.43
CA LEU A 71 7.17 -9.47 2.50
C LEU A 71 5.75 -10.05 2.39
N ALA A 72 5.46 -10.67 1.24
CA ALA A 72 4.11 -10.98 0.80
C ALA A 72 3.40 -12.08 1.61
N GLY A 73 4.14 -12.85 2.42
CA GLY A 73 3.58 -13.95 3.20
C GLY A 73 3.01 -15.04 2.30
N SER A 74 2.03 -15.76 2.84
CA SER A 74 1.27 -16.73 2.02
C SER A 74 0.15 -16.06 1.21
N GLY A 75 -0.05 -14.75 1.33
CA GLY A 75 -1.14 -14.01 0.67
C GLY A 75 -2.48 -14.04 1.41
N THR A 76 -2.61 -14.80 2.50
CA THR A 76 -3.79 -14.73 3.40
C THR A 76 -3.32 -14.68 4.84
N THR A 77 -4.09 -14.01 5.70
CA THR A 77 -3.79 -13.85 7.12
C THR A 77 -4.87 -14.52 7.95
N GLN A 78 -4.48 -15.38 8.88
CA GLN A 78 -5.35 -15.91 9.92
C GLN A 78 -5.17 -15.11 11.20
N VAL A 79 -6.24 -14.46 11.65
CA VAL A 79 -6.30 -13.75 12.93
C VAL A 79 -6.33 -14.78 14.05
N LYS A 80 -5.33 -14.76 14.93
CA LYS A 80 -5.14 -15.83 15.94
C LYS A 80 -6.32 -15.98 16.90
N GLU A 81 -6.93 -14.86 17.28
CA GLU A 81 -7.94 -14.71 18.30
C GLU A 81 -9.32 -15.12 17.79
N THR A 82 -9.70 -14.67 16.60
CA THR A 82 -11.02 -14.97 16.01
C THR A 82 -11.01 -16.18 15.09
N LYS A 83 -9.82 -16.66 14.69
CA LYS A 83 -9.60 -17.67 13.64
C LYS A 83 -10.06 -17.24 12.25
N ASP A 84 -10.47 -15.99 12.07
CA ASP A 84 -10.83 -15.46 10.77
C ASP A 84 -9.63 -15.50 9.83
N VAL A 85 -9.84 -16.09 8.65
CA VAL A 85 -8.90 -15.96 7.54
C VAL A 85 -9.39 -14.87 6.60
N VAL A 86 -8.50 -13.95 6.23
CA VAL A 86 -8.76 -12.84 5.31
C VAL A 86 -7.68 -12.74 4.24
N PRO A 87 -7.97 -12.16 3.05
CA PRO A 87 -6.93 -11.84 2.07
C PRO A 87 -5.89 -10.88 2.65
N GLY A 88 -4.61 -11.15 2.34
CA GLY A 88 -3.48 -10.31 2.74
C GLY A 88 -3.13 -9.23 1.72
N SER A 89 -2.03 -8.51 1.97
CA SER A 89 -1.53 -7.42 1.13
C SER A 89 -1.33 -7.77 -0.35
N PRO A 90 -1.01 -9.01 -0.77
CA PRO A 90 -0.90 -9.32 -2.20
C PRO A 90 -2.18 -9.09 -3.00
N PHE A 91 -3.36 -9.25 -2.38
CA PHE A 91 -4.65 -9.20 -3.07
C PHE A 91 -5.39 -7.88 -2.89
N ILE A 92 -5.10 -7.11 -1.84
CA ILE A 92 -5.76 -5.81 -1.61
C ILE A 92 -5.63 -4.87 -2.83
N PRO A 93 -4.44 -4.69 -3.43
CA PRO A 93 -4.28 -3.82 -4.60
C PRO A 93 -4.96 -4.36 -5.85
N TYR A 94 -5.10 -5.68 -6.00
CA TYR A 94 -5.81 -6.27 -7.12
C TYR A 94 -7.29 -5.87 -7.10
N PHE A 95 -7.94 -5.97 -5.93
CA PHE A 95 -9.36 -5.65 -5.80
C PHE A 95 -9.63 -4.15 -5.74
N LEU A 96 -8.87 -3.40 -4.91
CA LEU A 96 -9.17 -2.01 -4.57
C LEU A 96 -8.53 -0.98 -5.51
N ALA A 97 -7.78 -1.41 -6.52
CA ALA A 97 -7.29 -0.51 -7.55
C ALA A 97 -8.42 0.08 -8.41
N ARG A 98 -8.35 1.40 -8.64
CA ARG A 98 -9.22 2.12 -9.60
C ARG A 98 -8.92 1.71 -11.04
N LYS A 99 -7.64 1.57 -11.36
CA LYS A 99 -7.12 0.98 -12.60
C LYS A 99 -6.17 -0.16 -12.22
N PRO A 100 -6.32 -1.37 -12.78
CA PRO A 100 -5.43 -2.50 -12.46
C PRO A 100 -3.96 -2.14 -12.70
N PHE A 101 -3.07 -2.63 -11.84
CA PHE A 101 -1.64 -2.47 -12.05
C PHE A 101 -1.20 -3.19 -13.32
N THR A 102 -0.13 -2.68 -13.93
CA THR A 102 0.46 -3.31 -15.12
C THR A 102 1.19 -4.61 -14.78
N LYS A 103 1.78 -4.69 -13.58
CA LYS A 103 2.42 -5.87 -13.04
C LYS A 103 2.28 -5.92 -11.52
N TYR A 104 2.21 -7.12 -10.98
CA TYR A 104 2.26 -7.41 -9.54
C TYR A 104 3.53 -8.22 -9.26
N ILE A 105 4.31 -7.82 -8.27
CA ILE A 105 5.56 -8.48 -7.90
C ILE A 105 5.51 -8.76 -6.41
N TYR A 106 5.69 -10.02 -6.05
CA TYR A 106 5.60 -10.49 -4.67
C TYR A 106 6.89 -11.22 -4.30
N ILE A 107 7.46 -10.90 -3.15
CA ILE A 107 8.64 -11.59 -2.61
C ILE A 107 8.27 -12.24 -1.28
N GLU A 108 8.67 -13.50 -1.12
CA GLU A 108 8.53 -14.23 0.13
C GLU A 108 9.73 -15.16 0.30
N LYS A 109 10.37 -15.10 1.48
CA LYS A 109 11.60 -15.84 1.76
C LYS A 109 11.35 -17.30 2.09
N ARG A 110 10.24 -17.63 2.76
CA ARG A 110 9.93 -19.00 3.14
C ARG A 110 9.26 -19.75 2.00
N HIS A 111 9.88 -20.86 1.59
CA HIS A 111 9.40 -21.74 0.53
C HIS A 111 7.92 -22.11 0.68
N ASP A 112 7.49 -22.58 1.85
CA ASP A 112 6.10 -23.02 2.09
C ASP A 112 5.07 -21.90 1.88
N ARG A 113 5.37 -20.69 2.37
CA ARG A 113 4.53 -19.49 2.17
C ARG A 113 4.55 -19.04 0.72
N CYS A 114 5.71 -19.06 0.08
CA CYS A 114 5.88 -18.70 -1.32
C CYS A 114 5.06 -19.60 -2.25
N GLU A 115 5.08 -20.92 -2.02
CA GLU A 115 4.26 -21.89 -2.76
C GLU A 115 2.76 -21.65 -2.57
N ALA A 116 2.32 -21.43 -1.32
CA ALA A 116 0.92 -21.12 -1.05
C ALA A 116 0.49 -19.80 -1.74
N LEU A 117 1.38 -18.81 -1.80
CA LEU A 117 1.14 -17.55 -2.51
C LEU A 117 1.07 -17.77 -4.03
N ARG A 118 2.01 -18.52 -4.63
CA ARG A 118 2.03 -18.87 -6.06
C ARG A 118 0.70 -19.50 -6.49
N GLN A 119 0.24 -20.49 -5.75
CA GLN A 119 -1.03 -21.19 -6.03
C GLN A 119 -2.21 -20.20 -6.04
N ARG A 120 -2.32 -19.33 -5.03
CA ARG A 120 -3.39 -18.33 -4.95
C ARG A 120 -3.32 -17.26 -6.05
N VAL A 121 -2.11 -16.78 -6.33
CA VAL A 121 -1.85 -15.76 -7.36
C VAL A 121 -2.16 -16.29 -8.76
N SER A 122 -1.74 -17.52 -9.08
CA SER A 122 -2.00 -18.16 -10.37
C SER A 122 -3.49 -18.27 -10.68
N LYS A 123 -4.31 -18.49 -9.64
CA LYS A 123 -5.76 -18.65 -9.77
C LYS A 123 -6.50 -17.35 -10.09
N LEU A 124 -6.00 -16.20 -9.63
CA LEU A 124 -6.73 -14.93 -9.68
C LEU A 124 -6.08 -13.86 -10.56
N ILE A 125 -4.76 -13.70 -10.49
CA ILE A 125 -4.02 -12.62 -11.15
C ILE A 125 -3.38 -13.11 -12.45
N GLY A 126 -2.94 -14.38 -12.47
CA GLY A 126 -2.32 -15.02 -13.62
C GLY A 126 -1.04 -14.32 -14.07
N ASP A 127 -0.84 -14.21 -15.37
CA ASP A 127 0.42 -13.79 -16.01
C ASP A 127 0.89 -12.36 -15.68
N LYS A 128 0.02 -11.54 -15.08
CA LYS A 128 0.40 -10.20 -14.60
C LYS A 128 1.19 -10.22 -13.30
N ALA A 129 1.26 -11.36 -12.62
CA ALA A 129 1.94 -11.49 -11.35
C ALA A 129 3.22 -12.31 -11.45
N CYS A 130 4.21 -11.91 -10.66
CA CYS A 130 5.46 -12.64 -10.45
C CYS A 130 5.63 -12.88 -8.95
N VAL A 131 5.92 -14.12 -8.56
CA VAL A 131 6.21 -14.50 -7.17
C VAL A 131 7.65 -15.01 -7.10
N LEU A 132 8.50 -14.27 -6.39
CA LEU A 132 9.91 -14.56 -6.19
C LEU A 132 10.13 -15.18 -4.80
N GLU A 133 10.89 -16.27 -4.78
CA GLU A 133 11.28 -16.94 -3.54
C GLU A 133 12.69 -16.52 -3.16
N GLY A 134 12.84 -15.95 -1.96
CA GLY A 134 14.15 -15.55 -1.44
C GLY A 134 14.10 -14.23 -0.67
N ASP A 135 15.27 -13.68 -0.40
CA ASP A 135 15.41 -12.46 0.38
C ASP A 135 15.09 -11.22 -0.46
N CYS A 136 14.18 -10.37 0.01
CA CYS A 136 13.80 -9.16 -0.72
C CYS A 136 14.96 -8.18 -0.92
N ASN A 137 15.96 -8.22 -0.03
CA ASN A 137 17.13 -7.38 -0.11
C ASN A 137 18.03 -7.76 -1.31
N GLU A 138 17.92 -8.97 -1.83
CA GLU A 138 18.68 -9.45 -3.00
C GLU A 138 17.98 -9.13 -4.33
N PHE A 139 16.65 -8.99 -4.31
CA PHE A 139 15.85 -8.81 -5.53
C PHE A 139 15.54 -7.35 -5.86
N ILE A 140 15.54 -6.43 -4.88
CA ILE A 140 14.95 -5.10 -5.04
C ILE A 140 15.51 -4.31 -6.23
N GLU A 141 16.82 -4.39 -6.48
CA GLU A 141 17.47 -3.68 -7.59
C GLU A 141 16.99 -4.19 -8.96
N SER A 142 16.71 -5.49 -9.07
CA SER A 142 16.29 -6.11 -10.33
C SER A 142 14.80 -5.94 -10.66
N ILE A 143 13.95 -5.70 -9.65
CA ILE A 143 12.49 -5.67 -9.83
C ILE A 143 11.94 -4.26 -10.02
N LEU A 144 12.62 -3.24 -9.50
CA LEU A 144 12.19 -1.86 -9.67
C LEU A 144 12.51 -1.42 -11.10
N PRO A 145 11.54 -0.84 -11.82
CA PRO A 145 11.75 -0.50 -13.21
C PRO A 145 12.70 0.69 -13.33
N GLU A 146 13.77 0.53 -14.12
CA GLU A 146 14.70 1.62 -14.48
C GLU A 146 14.07 2.61 -15.50
N GLU A 147 13.04 2.16 -16.20
CA GLU A 147 12.36 2.93 -17.24
C GLU A 147 11.79 4.24 -16.71
N ARG A 148 12.11 5.34 -17.40
CA ARG A 148 11.66 6.70 -17.02
C ARG A 148 10.13 6.86 -16.93
N ARG A 149 9.36 6.06 -17.67
CA ARG A 149 7.88 6.10 -17.69
C ARG A 149 7.22 5.03 -16.82
N SER A 150 7.97 4.51 -15.84
CA SER A 150 7.51 3.51 -14.89
C SER A 150 7.50 4.05 -13.46
N HIS A 151 6.56 3.55 -12.66
CA HIS A 151 6.40 3.89 -11.25
C HIS A 151 6.03 2.65 -10.44
N SER A 152 6.36 2.58 -9.15
CA SER A 152 5.95 1.45 -8.30
C SER A 152 5.23 1.94 -7.05
N LEU A 153 4.23 1.19 -6.60
CA LEU A 153 3.72 1.24 -5.23
C LEU A 153 4.38 0.09 -4.48
N VAL A 154 5.23 0.40 -3.51
CA VAL A 154 5.97 -0.60 -2.73
C VAL A 154 5.37 -0.72 -1.34
N PHE A 155 4.96 -1.92 -0.96
CA PHE A 155 4.51 -2.25 0.39
C PHE A 155 5.59 -3.01 1.14
N ILE A 156 5.89 -2.55 2.35
CA ILE A 156 7.02 -3.02 3.17
C ILE A 156 6.50 -3.35 4.57
N ASP A 157 6.14 -4.61 4.79
CA ASP A 157 5.60 -5.07 6.08
C ASP A 157 6.70 -5.46 7.08
N ASN A 158 7.54 -4.49 7.46
CA ASN A 158 8.79 -4.75 8.17
C ASN A 158 8.64 -5.00 9.69
N GLU A 159 7.68 -5.84 10.10
CA GLU A 159 7.46 -6.18 11.51
C GLU A 159 8.70 -6.84 12.16
N GLY A 160 9.51 -7.55 11.38
CA GLY A 160 10.68 -8.32 11.83
C GLY A 160 12.04 -7.65 11.63
N PHE A 161 12.11 -6.42 11.11
CA PHE A 161 13.37 -5.76 10.70
C PHE A 161 14.12 -6.53 9.58
N ASP A 162 13.40 -7.26 8.74
CA ASP A 162 13.94 -8.04 7.63
C ASP A 162 14.45 -7.17 6.46
N VAL A 163 13.89 -5.97 6.27
CA VAL A 163 14.29 -5.04 5.21
C VAL A 163 15.39 -4.10 5.71
N VAL A 164 16.56 -4.18 5.08
CA VAL A 164 17.72 -3.37 5.45
C VAL A 164 17.70 -2.00 4.80
N TRP A 165 18.45 -1.04 5.36
CA TRP A 165 18.47 0.34 4.88
C TRP A 165 18.90 0.49 3.43
N HIS A 166 19.86 -0.31 2.95
CA HIS A 166 20.26 -0.29 1.53
C HIS A 166 19.06 -0.53 0.59
N THR A 167 18.21 -1.52 0.93
CA THR A 167 16.96 -1.80 0.20
C THR A 167 16.02 -0.60 0.22
N ILE A 168 15.90 0.08 1.37
CA ILE A 168 15.15 1.32 1.47
C ILE A 168 15.74 2.41 0.56
N GLU A 169 17.05 2.59 0.53
CA GLU A 169 17.71 3.57 -0.36
C GLU A 169 17.42 3.30 -1.84
N VAL A 170 17.50 2.04 -2.28
CA VAL A 170 17.14 1.65 -3.66
C VAL A 170 15.69 2.05 -3.98
N ILE A 171 14.75 1.79 -3.05
CA ILE A 171 13.34 2.18 -3.20
C ILE A 171 13.18 3.70 -3.23
N LEU A 172 13.88 4.43 -2.36
CA LEU A 172 13.84 5.89 -2.27
C LEU A 172 14.45 6.57 -3.49
N GLN A 173 15.41 5.95 -4.18
CA GLN A 173 16.02 6.48 -5.39
C GLN A 173 15.10 6.35 -6.61
N ALA A 174 14.31 5.28 -6.66
CA ALA A 174 13.41 4.98 -7.76
C ALA A 174 12.15 5.87 -7.78
N ASN A 175 11.35 5.74 -8.85
CA ASN A 175 10.04 6.38 -8.96
C ASN A 175 8.98 5.58 -8.19
N THR A 176 8.94 5.80 -6.87
CA THR A 176 8.07 5.04 -5.98
C THR A 176 7.18 5.92 -5.12
N ASP A 177 6.03 5.37 -4.77
CA ASP A 177 5.34 5.62 -3.51
C ASP A 177 5.55 4.37 -2.65
N SER A 178 5.85 4.53 -1.37
CA SER A 178 6.11 3.41 -0.45
C SER A 178 5.24 3.52 0.80
N LEU A 179 4.62 2.41 1.19
CA LEU A 179 3.95 2.25 2.48
C LEU A 179 4.75 1.24 3.29
N MET A 180 5.37 1.70 4.37
CA MET A 180 6.25 0.88 5.20
C MET A 180 5.72 0.81 6.63
N LEU A 181 5.68 -0.40 7.19
CA LEU A 181 5.46 -0.58 8.61
C LEU A 181 6.77 -0.32 9.37
N PHE A 182 6.71 0.61 10.31
CA PHE A 182 7.71 0.83 11.34
C PHE A 182 7.22 0.17 12.64
N PRO A 183 7.95 -0.81 13.20
CA PRO A 183 7.47 -1.63 14.30
C PRO A 183 7.65 -0.96 15.68
N THR A 184 6.99 0.19 15.86
CA THR A 184 7.15 1.14 16.98
C THR A 184 7.11 0.47 18.35
N SER A 185 6.10 -0.35 18.67
CA SER A 185 5.99 -0.94 20.01
C SER A 185 7.06 -2.00 20.33
N SER A 186 7.80 -2.48 19.32
CA SER A 186 8.80 -3.52 19.48
C SER A 186 10.23 -2.99 19.51
N ILE A 187 10.47 -1.77 19.01
CA ILE A 187 11.82 -1.25 18.76
C ILE A 187 12.66 -1.16 20.04
N MET A 188 12.08 -0.67 21.14
CA MET A 188 12.78 -0.52 22.41
C MET A 188 13.14 -1.88 23.03
N ARG A 189 12.34 -2.91 22.77
CA ARG A 189 12.65 -4.29 23.21
C ARG A 189 13.84 -4.85 22.42
N VAL A 190 13.90 -4.59 21.13
CA VAL A 190 15.00 -5.02 20.26
C VAL A 190 16.29 -4.25 20.59
N ALA A 191 16.19 -2.95 20.90
CA ALA A 191 17.32 -2.09 21.28
C ALA A 191 18.03 -2.57 22.55
N LYS A 192 17.26 -3.05 23.54
CA LYS A 192 17.79 -3.56 24.83
C LYS A 192 18.50 -4.91 24.72
N ASN A 193 18.32 -5.65 23.63
CA ASN A 193 18.94 -6.94 23.43
C ASN A 193 20.15 -6.81 22.51
N GLU A 194 21.36 -6.94 23.08
CA GLU A 194 22.63 -6.83 22.34
C GLU A 194 22.70 -7.71 21.10
N ARG A 195 22.10 -8.90 21.14
CA ARG A 195 22.10 -9.85 20.01
C ARG A 195 21.30 -9.35 18.80
N THR A 196 20.40 -8.40 18.99
CA THR A 196 19.52 -7.86 17.95
C THR A 196 19.83 -6.41 17.58
N GLN A 197 20.85 -5.79 18.19
CA GLN A 197 21.25 -4.43 17.86
C GLN A 197 21.80 -4.29 16.44
N SER A 198 22.45 -5.33 15.90
CA SER A 198 22.92 -5.34 14.51
C SER A 198 21.76 -5.25 13.51
N SER A 199 20.61 -5.85 13.81
CA SER A 199 19.38 -5.69 13.01
C SER A 199 18.90 -4.24 12.99
N LEU A 200 19.02 -3.51 14.11
CA LEU A 200 18.68 -2.09 14.16
C LEU A 200 19.70 -1.22 13.42
N ASP A 201 20.99 -1.52 13.54
CA ASP A 201 22.04 -0.85 12.75
C ASP A 201 21.77 -1.02 11.24
N ASN A 202 21.35 -2.22 10.80
CA ASN A 202 20.98 -2.49 9.42
C ASN A 202 19.67 -1.83 9.00
N PHE A 203 18.66 -1.80 9.88
CA PHE A 203 17.35 -1.20 9.59
C PHE A 203 17.43 0.33 9.48
N PHE A 204 18.13 0.99 10.41
CA PHE A 204 18.38 2.44 10.34
C PHE A 204 19.49 2.78 9.34
N GLY A 205 20.37 1.84 8.98
CA GLY A 205 21.55 2.09 8.16
C GLY A 205 22.64 2.90 8.87
N CYS A 206 22.46 3.16 10.17
CA CYS A 206 23.42 3.82 11.04
C CYS A 206 23.06 3.55 12.50
N LYS A 207 23.88 4.11 13.41
CA LYS A 207 23.72 3.93 14.86
C LYS A 207 22.87 5.01 15.54
N SER A 208 22.21 5.91 14.79
CA SER A 208 21.48 7.05 15.36
C SER A 208 20.29 6.63 16.23
N TRP A 209 19.75 5.42 16.04
CA TRP A 209 18.70 4.89 16.91
C TRP A 209 19.16 4.76 18.38
N ARG A 210 20.47 4.73 18.65
CA ARG A 210 21.02 4.70 20.01
C ARG A 210 20.84 6.02 20.76
N ASP A 211 20.58 7.10 20.04
CA ASP A 211 20.36 8.42 20.61
C ASP A 211 18.89 8.61 21.07
N ALA A 212 18.00 7.67 20.74
CA ALA A 212 16.59 7.70 21.14
C ALA A 212 16.39 7.21 22.58
N ASN A 213 15.64 7.98 23.36
CA ASN A 213 15.24 7.62 24.71
C ASN A 213 14.02 6.69 24.74
N ASP A 214 13.15 6.80 23.73
CA ASP A 214 11.92 6.03 23.62
C ASP A 214 11.56 5.68 22.16
N GLU A 215 10.44 4.97 21.99
CA GLU A 215 9.94 4.56 20.67
C GLU A 215 9.48 5.72 19.79
N GLU A 216 9.08 6.87 20.37
CA GLU A 216 8.66 8.06 19.62
C GLU A 216 9.88 8.76 19.02
N GLU A 217 10.93 8.97 19.82
CA GLU A 217 12.19 9.52 19.34
C GLU A 217 12.83 8.60 18.28
N SER A 218 12.74 7.27 18.48
CA SER A 218 13.21 6.29 17.48
C SER A 218 12.49 6.46 16.13
N LEU A 219 11.16 6.64 16.16
CA LEU A 219 10.36 6.91 14.98
C LEU A 219 10.76 8.24 14.34
N GLU A 220 10.89 9.31 15.12
CA GLU A 220 11.26 10.64 14.63
C GLU A 220 12.60 10.64 13.90
N ILE A 221 13.62 10.01 14.50
CA ILE A 221 14.95 9.83 13.89
C ILE A 221 14.82 9.15 12.53
N TYR A 222 14.05 8.05 12.46
CA TYR A 222 13.88 7.31 11.23
C TYR A 222 13.13 8.12 10.16
N LEU A 223 12.05 8.82 10.53
CA LEU A 223 11.31 9.69 9.61
C LEU A 223 12.18 10.85 9.07
N GLN A 224 13.02 11.45 9.92
CA GLN A 224 13.96 12.48 9.50
C GLN A 224 15.00 11.94 8.53
N GLN A 225 15.53 10.75 8.80
CA GLN A 225 16.48 10.08 7.93
C GLN A 225 15.88 9.77 6.55
N LEU A 226 14.65 9.24 6.49
CA LEU A 226 13.91 9.01 5.25
C LEU A 226 13.72 10.31 4.45
N LYS A 227 13.30 11.40 5.10
CA LYS A 227 13.11 12.72 4.45
C LYS A 227 14.43 13.24 3.86
N ARG A 228 15.49 13.22 4.67
CA ARG A 228 16.83 13.66 4.27
C ARG A 228 17.30 12.84 3.07
N ARG A 229 17.23 11.52 3.18
CA ARG A 229 17.79 10.62 2.18
C ARG A 229 17.02 10.63 0.86
N PHE A 230 15.68 10.74 0.91
CA PHE A 230 14.87 10.94 -0.29
C PHE A 230 15.30 12.20 -1.07
N LYS A 231 15.54 13.32 -0.36
CA LYS A 231 15.97 14.57 -0.98
C LYS A 231 17.36 14.44 -1.60
N GLU A 232 18.30 13.80 -0.89
CA GLU A 232 19.66 13.54 -1.38
C GLU A 232 19.66 12.68 -2.65
N LEU A 233 18.90 11.57 -2.66
CA LEU A 233 18.90 10.61 -3.77
C LEU A 233 18.13 11.10 -5.01
N ARG A 234 17.00 11.78 -4.83
CA ARG A 234 16.13 12.19 -5.96
C ARG A 234 16.27 13.65 -6.35
N GLY A 235 16.94 14.49 -5.56
CA GLY A 235 16.99 15.94 -5.76
C GLY A 235 15.61 16.61 -5.71
N LYS A 236 14.63 15.98 -5.05
CA LYS A 236 13.22 16.40 -5.00
C LYS A 236 12.73 16.44 -3.56
N GLU A 237 11.74 17.30 -3.29
CA GLU A 237 11.10 17.32 -1.99
C GLU A 237 10.25 16.05 -1.79
N GLY A 238 10.61 15.26 -0.78
CA GLY A 238 9.85 14.10 -0.33
C GLY A 238 8.74 14.48 0.65
N TYR A 239 7.67 13.71 0.64
CA TYR A 239 6.65 13.70 1.68
C TYR A 239 6.78 12.40 2.46
N VAL A 240 7.02 12.52 3.77
CA VAL A 240 7.14 11.39 4.70
C VAL A 240 6.24 11.68 5.89
N SER A 241 5.25 10.80 6.12
CA SER A 241 4.23 10.96 7.15
C SER A 241 3.73 9.59 7.59
N ASN A 242 3.44 9.45 8.88
CA ASN A 242 2.99 8.19 9.48
C ASN A 242 1.53 8.25 9.93
N VAL A 243 0.94 7.06 10.10
CA VAL A 243 -0.30 6.80 10.84
C VAL A 243 0.01 5.74 11.89
N ARG A 244 -0.21 6.07 13.17
CA ARG A 244 -0.13 5.07 14.24
C ARG A 244 -1.37 4.20 14.24
N VAL A 245 -1.16 2.89 14.16
CA VAL A 245 -2.20 1.87 14.20
C VAL A 245 -2.01 1.01 15.44
N GLY A 246 -3.09 0.79 16.18
CA GLY A 246 -3.07 0.01 17.40
C GLY A 246 -2.95 0.84 18.67
N SER A 247 -3.09 0.14 19.79
CA SER A 247 -3.07 0.71 21.14
C SER A 247 -2.60 -0.32 22.17
N GLY A 248 -2.31 0.16 23.38
CA GLY A 248 -1.78 -0.68 24.45
C GLY A 248 -0.41 -1.25 24.10
N GLN A 249 -0.26 -2.57 24.18
CA GLN A 249 1.03 -3.24 23.95
C GLN A 249 1.33 -3.54 22.47
N PHE A 250 0.35 -3.39 21.58
CA PHE A 250 0.49 -3.76 20.17
C PHE A 250 0.11 -2.60 19.27
N PHE A 251 1.12 -1.84 18.86
CA PHE A 251 0.97 -0.73 17.93
C PHE A 251 2.20 -0.56 17.03
N TYR A 252 1.98 0.00 15.86
CA TYR A 252 3.01 0.26 14.86
C TYR A 252 2.64 1.52 14.08
N ASP A 253 3.59 2.02 13.30
CA ASP A 253 3.39 3.18 12.46
C ASP A 253 3.48 2.77 10.99
N ILE A 254 2.44 3.05 10.20
CA ILE A 254 2.54 2.94 8.74
C ILE A 254 3.02 4.27 8.20
N VAL A 255 4.20 4.27 7.60
CA VAL A 255 4.87 5.41 7.02
C VAL A 255 4.63 5.44 5.51
N LEU A 256 3.99 6.51 5.03
CA LEU A 256 3.96 6.85 3.61
C LEU A 256 5.21 7.65 3.25
N ILE A 257 5.92 7.22 2.22
CA ILE A 257 7.03 7.94 1.60
C ILE A 257 6.73 8.11 0.12
N CYS A 258 6.66 9.35 -0.36
CA CYS A 258 6.39 9.65 -1.76
C CYS A 258 6.96 11.00 -2.17
N LYS A 259 6.88 11.32 -3.47
CA LYS A 259 7.18 12.67 -3.93
C LYS A 259 6.11 13.64 -3.42
N LYS A 260 6.50 14.76 -2.84
CA LYS A 260 5.55 15.79 -2.39
C LYS A 260 4.74 16.33 -3.57
N GLY A 261 3.42 16.45 -3.37
CA GLY A 261 2.50 16.98 -4.36
C GLY A 261 1.07 17.12 -3.79
N PRO A 262 0.11 17.67 -4.55
CA PRO A 262 -1.24 17.94 -4.03
C PRO A 262 -1.98 16.71 -3.49
N TYR A 263 -1.67 15.52 -4.01
CA TYR A 263 -2.34 14.26 -3.68
C TYR A 263 -2.01 13.73 -2.29
N VAL A 264 -0.92 14.19 -1.66
CA VAL A 264 -0.60 13.83 -0.27
C VAL A 264 -1.67 14.35 0.72
N ARG A 265 -2.51 15.31 0.29
CA ARG A 265 -3.70 15.73 1.06
C ARG A 265 -4.74 14.61 1.19
N ALA A 266 -4.73 13.60 0.32
CA ALA A 266 -5.54 12.39 0.50
C ALA A 266 -5.03 11.55 1.68
N TRP A 267 -3.71 11.51 1.90
CA TRP A 267 -3.12 10.86 3.07
C TRP A 267 -3.52 11.58 4.36
N GLU A 268 -3.41 12.91 4.39
CA GLU A 268 -3.85 13.71 5.54
C GLU A 268 -5.35 13.55 5.83
N TYR A 269 -6.15 13.31 4.80
CA TYR A 269 -7.56 12.99 4.97
C TYR A 269 -7.73 11.60 5.62
N LEU A 270 -7.09 10.55 5.09
CA LEU A 270 -7.11 9.19 5.65
C LEU A 270 -6.71 9.16 7.14
N LYS A 271 -5.65 9.90 7.50
CA LYS A 271 -5.19 10.05 8.89
C LYS A 271 -6.28 10.53 9.85
N LYS A 272 -7.16 11.42 9.38
CA LYS A 272 -8.15 12.11 10.22
C LYS A 272 -9.52 11.41 10.26
N GLN A 273 -9.82 10.54 9.30
CA GLN A 273 -11.17 9.97 9.19
C GLN A 273 -11.41 8.77 10.10
N LEU A 274 -10.36 8.03 10.43
CA LEU A 274 -10.47 6.81 11.22
C LEU A 274 -9.67 6.99 12.50
N ASP A 275 -10.23 6.54 13.61
CA ASP A 275 -9.47 6.41 14.85
C ASP A 275 -8.68 5.10 14.78
N TRP A 276 -7.47 5.20 14.25
CA TRP A 276 -6.56 4.07 14.04
C TRP A 276 -6.08 3.41 15.35
N LYS A 277 -6.35 4.03 16.50
CA LYS A 277 -6.00 3.53 17.84
C LYS A 277 -7.20 2.89 18.55
N ASN A 278 -8.43 3.20 18.13
CA ASN A 278 -9.65 2.65 18.69
C ASN A 278 -9.85 1.20 18.22
N PRO A 279 -9.98 0.21 19.14
CA PRO A 279 -10.20 -1.19 18.79
C PRO A 279 -11.40 -1.47 17.88
N GLU A 280 -12.42 -0.61 17.83
CA GLU A 280 -13.56 -0.74 16.90
C GLU A 280 -13.12 -0.75 15.42
N ILE A 281 -11.95 -0.17 15.10
CA ILE A 281 -11.40 -0.23 13.75
C ILE A 281 -11.07 -1.66 13.31
N ILE A 282 -10.74 -2.56 14.25
CA ILE A 282 -10.48 -3.97 13.97
C ILE A 282 -11.76 -4.63 13.47
N LYS A 283 -12.87 -4.43 14.19
CA LYS A 283 -14.18 -4.96 13.81
C LYS A 283 -14.61 -4.39 12.46
N THR A 284 -14.47 -3.08 12.27
CA THR A 284 -14.76 -2.41 10.99
C THR A 284 -13.93 -3.00 9.85
N THR A 285 -12.64 -3.25 10.07
CA THR A 285 -11.75 -3.88 9.09
C THR A 285 -12.21 -5.29 8.74
N LEU A 286 -12.49 -6.12 9.75
CA LEU A 286 -13.01 -7.47 9.54
C LEU A 286 -14.32 -7.46 8.77
N ASP A 287 -15.24 -6.55 9.14
CA ASP A 287 -16.53 -6.44 8.49
C ASP A 287 -16.39 -6.04 7.01
N ILE A 288 -15.46 -5.15 6.67
CA ILE A 288 -15.17 -4.82 5.27
C ILE A 288 -14.57 -6.02 4.54
N LEU A 289 -13.53 -6.65 5.10
CA LEU A 289 -12.84 -7.79 4.47
C LEU A 289 -13.71 -9.04 4.35
N LYS A 290 -14.77 -9.15 5.15
CA LYS A 290 -15.76 -10.24 5.13
C LYS A 290 -17.07 -9.85 4.45
N GLY A 291 -17.20 -8.61 3.96
CA GLY A 291 -18.40 -8.13 3.26
C GLY A 291 -19.63 -7.96 4.16
N ARG A 292 -19.42 -7.82 5.46
CA ARG A 292 -20.45 -7.54 6.48
C ARG A 292 -20.69 -6.03 6.66
N ALA A 293 -19.79 -5.18 6.14
CA ALA A 293 -19.90 -3.74 6.27
C ALA A 293 -21.09 -3.17 5.48
N THR A 294 -21.85 -2.27 6.11
CA THR A 294 -23.05 -1.64 5.54
C THR A 294 -22.81 -0.20 5.06
N SER A 295 -21.77 0.49 5.55
CA SER A 295 -21.34 1.81 5.06
C SER A 295 -19.81 1.90 4.97
N MET A 296 -19.33 2.80 4.11
CA MET A 296 -17.90 3.10 3.93
C MET A 296 -17.70 4.60 3.70
N ASP A 297 -18.31 5.43 4.55
CA ASP A 297 -18.41 6.88 4.35
C ASP A 297 -17.04 7.58 4.25
N TRP A 298 -16.05 7.11 5.02
CA TRP A 298 -14.67 7.58 4.94
C TRP A 298 -14.06 7.38 3.54
N PHE A 299 -14.46 6.32 2.82
CA PHE A 299 -13.96 6.07 1.47
C PHE A 299 -14.62 7.01 0.46
N LEU A 300 -15.89 7.36 0.66
CA LEU A 300 -16.59 8.33 -0.21
C LEU A 300 -15.94 9.69 -0.14
N GLY A 301 -15.68 10.19 1.07
CA GLY A 301 -14.98 11.46 1.23
C GLY A 301 -13.53 11.39 0.72
N LEU A 302 -12.88 10.22 0.73
CA LEU A 302 -11.59 10.03 0.05
C LEU A 302 -11.72 10.20 -1.47
N GLN A 303 -12.78 9.64 -2.08
CA GLN A 303 -13.04 9.78 -3.51
C GLN A 303 -13.27 11.24 -3.89
N GLU A 304 -14.08 11.97 -3.12
CA GLU A 304 -14.31 13.41 -3.28
C GLU A 304 -13.01 14.21 -3.12
N LYS A 305 -12.21 13.86 -2.11
CA LYS A 305 -10.94 14.52 -1.87
C LYS A 305 -9.97 14.34 -3.04
N VAL A 306 -9.84 13.13 -3.57
CA VAL A 306 -9.01 12.85 -4.75
C VAL A 306 -9.54 13.58 -5.99
N ALA A 307 -10.86 13.59 -6.20
CA ALA A 307 -11.49 14.32 -7.30
C ALA A 307 -11.21 15.84 -7.22
N SER A 308 -11.16 16.42 -6.01
CA SER A 308 -10.85 17.85 -5.81
C SER A 308 -9.43 18.25 -6.24
N PHE A 309 -8.52 17.29 -6.42
CA PHE A 309 -7.16 17.53 -6.90
C PHE A 309 -7.04 17.40 -8.42
N GLU A 310 -8.07 16.90 -9.09
CA GLU A 310 -8.07 16.79 -10.52
C GLU A 310 -8.32 18.17 -11.13
N PRO A 311 -7.47 18.62 -12.08
CA PRO A 311 -7.77 19.85 -12.81
C PRO A 311 -9.13 19.66 -13.52
N ILE A 312 -10.05 20.62 -13.32
CA ILE A 312 -11.31 20.68 -14.05
C ILE A 312 -10.95 20.67 -15.54
N ARG A 313 -11.21 19.58 -16.24
CA ARG A 313 -11.19 19.58 -17.70
C ARG A 313 -12.34 20.46 -18.15
N THR A 314 -12.08 21.75 -18.35
CA THR A 314 -12.94 22.57 -19.19
C THR A 314 -12.90 21.93 -20.58
N LYS A 315 -13.95 21.18 -20.92
CA LYS A 315 -14.24 20.89 -22.32
C LYS A 315 -14.44 22.26 -22.96
N LYS A 316 -13.42 22.80 -23.63
CA LYS A 316 -13.65 23.77 -24.70
C LYS A 316 -14.46 23.01 -25.74
N TYR A 317 -15.78 23.10 -25.66
CA TYR A 317 -16.60 22.94 -26.85
C TYR A 317 -16.05 23.96 -27.85
N LYS A 318 -15.43 23.47 -28.92
CA LYS A 318 -15.29 24.30 -30.11
C LYS A 318 -16.73 24.55 -30.55
N GLU A 319 -17.24 25.74 -30.30
CA GLU A 319 -18.34 26.29 -31.10
C GLU A 319 -17.87 26.15 -32.55
N THR A 320 -18.44 25.16 -33.22
CA THR A 320 -18.32 25.06 -34.67
C THR A 320 -19.36 26.04 -35.14
N THR A 321 -18.94 27.27 -35.42
CA THR A 321 -19.78 28.26 -36.10
C THR A 321 -20.30 27.62 -37.38
N LEU A 322 -21.62 27.56 -37.49
CA LEU A 322 -22.37 27.15 -38.68
C LEU A 322 -22.20 28.24 -39.76
N ASP A 323 -20.99 28.42 -40.26
CA ASP A 323 -20.70 29.25 -41.43
C ASP A 323 -19.75 28.46 -42.31
N ASN A 324 -20.32 27.60 -43.15
CA ASN A 324 -19.82 27.12 -44.46
C ASN A 324 -20.59 25.85 -44.87
N PHE A 325 -21.89 26.01 -45.13
CA PHE A 325 -22.62 25.11 -46.01
C PHE A 325 -22.86 25.86 -47.32
N ASN A 326 -21.95 25.67 -48.29
CA ASN A 326 -22.24 25.99 -49.68
C ASN A 326 -22.88 24.74 -50.32
N PRO A 327 -24.11 24.80 -50.83
CA PRO A 327 -24.67 23.69 -51.58
C PRO A 327 -23.96 23.55 -52.93
N PRO A 328 -23.80 22.32 -53.45
CA PRO A 328 -23.18 22.10 -54.75
C PRO A 328 -24.09 22.63 -55.86
N SER A 329 -23.54 23.51 -56.69
CA SER A 329 -24.16 23.98 -57.92
C SER A 329 -24.29 22.83 -58.93
N LYS A 330 -25.49 22.69 -59.48
CA LYS A 330 -25.76 22.05 -60.77
C LYS A 330 -26.24 23.10 -61.75
#